data_AF-A0A2V7NYC9-F1
#
_entry.id   AF-A0A2V7NYC9-F1
#
_cell.length_a   1.000
_cell.length_b   1.000
_cell.length_c   1.000
_cell.angle_alpha   90.00
_cell.angle_beta   90.00
_cell.angle_gamma   90.00
#
_symmetry.space_group_name_H-M   'P 1'
#
loop_
_entity.id
_entity.type
_entity.pdbx_description
1 polymer ?
#
loop_
_entity_poly.entity_id
_entity_poly.type
_entity_poly.pdbx_seq_one_letter_code
_entity_poly.pdbx_strand_id
1 'polypeptide(L)'
;MIQATVLGLPTIIVGEAGPLDESGGAKEFSLLTISPGETGGILSADVVHAATVGQGNHSRAEASVADASLNVAGNTIQADVLSSRAEARCDGTGGASASGSSEILGLVVNGRAITVSGDPNQTETIDGIKVVINEQSGSTSGNGADITVNALHVTVSNPLTGQLADVVISSSHADIACAACSSPVGDFVTGGGWITGPSGGRANFAVAGGMKNGGLWGHLTYIDHGAGGPKVKGTGVTAYRGTGTSRHIEGTADIDGASGTYAVDVADNGEPGRNDTFSLKLSNGYTASGNLAGGNIQLHGEAPCP
;
A
#
# COMPACT_ATOMS: atom_id res chain seq x y z
N MET A 1 17.21 -3.17 6.03
CA MET A 1 18.28 -3.23 7.06
C MET A 1 19.44 -4.11 6.60
N ILE A 2 20.67 -3.72 6.98
CA ILE A 2 21.90 -4.51 6.90
C ILE A 2 22.32 -4.86 8.32
N GLN A 3 22.59 -6.14 8.58
CA GLN A 3 23.10 -6.63 9.86
C GLN A 3 24.27 -7.59 9.63
N ALA A 4 25.42 -7.32 10.24
CA ALA A 4 26.60 -8.17 10.15
C ALA A 4 27.15 -8.48 11.54
N THR A 5 27.27 -9.77 11.86
CA THR A 5 27.91 -10.27 13.07
C THR A 5 29.14 -11.06 12.67
N VAL A 6 30.32 -10.66 13.16
CA VAL A 6 31.59 -11.35 12.94
C VAL A 6 32.18 -11.72 14.28
N LEU A 7 32.66 -12.96 14.41
CA LEU A 7 33.21 -13.46 15.66
C LEU A 7 34.32 -12.54 16.20
N GLY A 8 34.14 -12.06 17.44
CA GLY A 8 35.09 -11.19 18.11
C GLY A 8 34.97 -9.70 17.76
N LEU A 9 33.97 -9.29 16.98
CA LEU A 9 33.70 -7.89 16.62
C LEU A 9 32.28 -7.47 17.04
N PRO A 10 32.04 -6.16 17.27
CA PRO A 10 30.69 -5.65 17.50
C PRO A 10 29.78 -5.91 16.30
N THR A 11 28.50 -6.19 16.56
CA THR A 11 27.48 -6.29 15.51
C THR A 11 27.31 -4.93 14.83
N ILE A 12 27.32 -4.94 13.50
CA ILE A 12 27.05 -3.77 12.66
C ILE A 12 25.58 -3.82 12.26
N ILE A 13 24.86 -2.72 12.50
CA ILE A 13 23.47 -2.54 12.04
C ILE A 13 23.40 -1.19 11.32
N VAL A 14 22.94 -1.21 10.07
CA VAL A 14 22.76 0.01 9.26
C VAL A 14 21.46 -0.09 8.46
N GLY A 15 20.84 1.04 8.13
CA GLY A 15 19.73 1.04 7.17
C GLY A 15 18.40 0.56 7.75
N GLU A 16 18.04 0.97 8.96
CA GLU A 16 16.83 0.52 9.63
C GLU A 16 15.78 1.64 9.68
N ALA A 17 14.59 1.40 9.11
CA ALA A 17 13.42 2.27 9.25
C ALA A 17 12.69 2.07 10.60
N GLY A 18 12.94 0.94 11.27
CA GLY A 18 12.36 0.57 12.56
C GLY A 18 10.93 0.01 12.45
N PRO A 19 10.41 -0.58 13.55
CA PRO A 19 9.04 -1.09 13.59
C PRO A 19 8.03 0.05 13.60
N LEU A 20 6.82 -0.21 13.11
CA LEU A 20 5.70 0.72 13.24
C LEU A 20 4.94 0.49 14.55
N ASP A 21 4.18 1.50 14.97
CA ASP A 21 3.20 1.32 16.03
C ASP A 21 2.02 0.49 15.50
N GLU A 22 1.24 -0.14 16.38
CA GLU A 22 0.09 -0.97 16.01
C GLU A 22 -0.98 -0.24 15.19
N SER A 23 -1.04 1.10 15.30
CA SER A 23 -1.95 1.94 14.50
C SER A 23 -1.51 2.14 13.04
N GLY A 24 -0.34 1.61 12.66
CA GLY A 24 0.29 1.81 11.38
C GLY A 24 1.16 3.08 11.33
N GLY A 25 1.33 3.64 10.15
CA GLY A 25 2.19 4.78 9.87
C GLY A 25 3.24 4.48 8.81
N ALA A 26 4.21 5.37 8.68
CA ALA A 26 5.34 5.19 7.77
C ALA A 26 6.63 5.60 8.48
N LYS A 27 7.69 4.83 8.29
CA LYS A 27 9.05 5.17 8.67
C LYS A 27 9.99 4.86 7.51
N GLU A 28 11.06 5.64 7.41
CA GLU A 28 12.04 5.50 6.35
C GLU A 28 13.45 5.80 6.87
N PHE A 29 14.44 5.27 6.16
CA PHE A 29 15.84 5.57 6.34
C PHE A 29 16.54 5.60 4.98
N SER A 30 17.45 6.56 4.80
CA SER A 30 18.36 6.56 3.66
C SER A 30 19.77 6.97 4.06
N LEU A 31 20.77 6.37 3.41
CA LEU A 31 22.18 6.71 3.55
C LEU A 31 22.88 6.56 2.20
N LEU A 32 23.69 7.55 1.83
CA LEU A 32 24.32 7.59 0.52
C LEU A 32 25.42 6.54 0.36
N THR A 33 26.29 6.39 1.35
CA THR A 33 27.44 5.48 1.29
C THR A 33 27.80 5.01 2.70
N ILE A 34 28.25 3.76 2.80
CA ILE A 34 28.96 3.19 3.94
C ILE A 34 30.37 2.87 3.47
N SER A 35 31.38 3.44 4.13
CA SER A 35 32.78 3.15 3.83
C SER A 35 33.31 1.98 4.66
N PRO A 36 34.32 1.23 4.17
CA PRO A 36 34.96 0.18 4.98
C PRO A 36 35.52 0.70 6.31
N GLY A 37 35.97 1.95 6.36
CA GLY A 37 36.52 2.54 7.60
C GLY A 37 35.51 2.61 8.74
N GLU A 38 34.24 2.86 8.42
CA GLU A 38 33.14 2.96 9.39
C GLU A 38 32.71 1.58 9.95
N THR A 39 33.04 0.51 9.22
CA THR A 39 32.63 -0.86 9.52
C THR A 39 33.82 -1.75 9.91
N GLY A 40 34.98 -1.17 10.21
CA GLY A 40 36.18 -1.93 10.58
C GLY A 40 36.74 -2.80 9.45
N GLY A 41 36.49 -2.42 8.19
CA GLY A 41 36.93 -3.12 6.98
C GLY A 41 35.97 -4.18 6.48
N ILE A 42 34.82 -4.36 7.15
CA ILE A 42 33.90 -5.46 6.87
C ILE A 42 32.99 -5.16 5.68
N LEU A 43 32.41 -3.97 5.61
CA LEU A 43 31.32 -3.64 4.71
C LEU A 43 31.53 -2.29 4.04
N SER A 44 31.34 -2.25 2.73
CA SER A 44 31.01 -1.04 1.99
C SER A 44 29.73 -1.24 1.19
N ALA A 45 28.99 -0.16 1.00
CA ALA A 45 27.77 -0.16 0.21
C ALA A 45 27.40 1.27 -0.19
N ASP A 46 26.73 1.42 -1.32
CA ASP A 46 26.12 2.67 -1.75
C ASP A 46 24.58 2.57 -1.68
N VAL A 47 23.93 3.73 -1.57
CA VAL A 47 22.48 3.93 -1.60
C VAL A 47 21.73 2.89 -0.75
N VAL A 48 21.87 3.02 0.57
CA VAL A 48 21.15 2.19 1.53
C VAL A 48 19.79 2.83 1.80
N HIS A 49 18.72 2.11 1.48
CA HIS A 49 17.34 2.54 1.69
C HIS A 49 16.58 1.49 2.48
N ALA A 50 15.68 1.96 3.35
CA ALA A 50 14.67 1.13 3.97
C ALA A 50 13.40 1.95 4.20
N ALA A 51 12.25 1.32 4.00
CA ALA A 51 10.96 1.90 4.33
C ALA A 51 10.02 0.83 4.89
N THR A 52 9.22 1.23 5.86
CA THR A 52 8.14 0.42 6.43
C THR A 52 6.87 1.25 6.42
N VAL A 53 5.79 0.72 5.86
CA VAL A 53 4.49 1.38 5.73
C VAL A 53 3.38 0.43 6.14
N GLY A 54 2.58 0.84 7.12
CA GLY A 54 1.40 0.14 7.59
C GLY A 54 0.19 1.06 7.45
N GLN A 55 -0.75 0.70 6.58
CA GLN A 55 -1.95 1.50 6.35
C GLN A 55 -3.10 0.62 5.86
N GLY A 56 -4.28 0.81 6.45
CA GLY A 56 -5.49 0.09 6.06
C GLY A 56 -5.32 -1.42 6.27
N ASN A 57 -5.52 -2.19 5.21
CA ASN A 57 -5.40 -3.65 5.20
C ASN A 57 -4.01 -4.15 4.75
N HIS A 58 -2.98 -3.29 4.71
CA HIS A 58 -1.63 -3.65 4.26
C HIS A 58 -0.55 -3.23 5.26
N SER A 59 0.43 -4.11 5.43
CA SER A 59 1.74 -3.84 6.04
C SER A 59 2.82 -4.20 5.01
N ARG A 60 3.74 -3.28 4.76
CA ARG A 60 4.76 -3.39 3.70
C ARG A 60 6.10 -2.93 4.24
N ALA A 61 7.15 -3.66 3.92
CA ALA A 61 8.51 -3.22 4.10
C ALA A 61 9.34 -3.46 2.85
N GLU A 62 10.27 -2.56 2.60
CA GLU A 62 11.27 -2.70 1.55
C GLU A 62 12.64 -2.26 2.06
N ALA A 63 13.67 -2.92 1.57
CA ALA A 63 15.06 -2.56 1.82
C ALA A 63 15.85 -2.74 0.54
N SER A 64 16.70 -1.76 0.21
CA SER A 64 17.61 -1.87 -0.93
C SER A 64 19.00 -1.35 -0.60
N VAL A 65 19.98 -1.97 -1.25
CA VAL A 65 21.40 -1.60 -1.17
C VAL A 65 21.99 -1.71 -2.57
N ALA A 66 22.76 -0.71 -2.99
CA ALA A 66 23.56 -0.74 -4.21
C ALA A 66 25.03 -1.01 -3.88
N ASP A 67 25.76 -1.61 -4.83
CA ASP A 67 27.21 -1.78 -4.81
C ASP A 67 27.75 -2.31 -3.46
N ALA A 68 27.10 -3.37 -2.95
CA ALA A 68 27.48 -3.99 -1.69
C ALA A 68 28.75 -4.81 -1.86
N SER A 69 29.74 -4.58 -0.99
CA SER A 69 30.96 -5.39 -0.88
C SER A 69 31.22 -5.73 0.57
N LEU A 70 31.19 -7.02 0.87
CA LEU A 70 31.40 -7.61 2.18
C LEU A 70 32.73 -8.39 2.19
N ASN A 71 33.57 -8.10 3.17
CA ASN A 71 34.81 -8.83 3.45
C ASN A 71 34.74 -9.43 4.86
N VAL A 72 34.40 -10.71 4.94
CA VAL A 72 34.21 -11.42 6.22
C VAL A 72 35.00 -12.71 6.27
N ALA A 73 35.77 -12.89 7.34
CA ALA A 73 36.59 -14.08 7.57
C ALA A 73 37.47 -14.48 6.36
N GLY A 74 38.00 -13.48 5.63
CA GLY A 74 38.85 -13.69 4.45
C GLY A 74 38.10 -13.98 3.15
N ASN A 75 36.77 -13.91 3.16
CA ASN A 75 35.92 -14.11 1.98
C ASN A 75 35.33 -12.79 1.51
N THR A 76 35.23 -12.63 0.19
CA THR A 76 34.65 -11.45 -0.45
C THR A 76 33.32 -11.82 -1.10
N ILE A 77 32.26 -11.11 -0.75
CA ILE A 77 30.92 -11.24 -1.31
C ILE A 77 30.50 -9.88 -1.87
N GLN A 78 30.10 -9.84 -3.13
CA GLN A 78 29.74 -8.60 -3.84
C GLN A 78 28.39 -8.76 -4.54
N ALA A 79 27.62 -7.67 -4.63
CA ALA A 79 26.40 -7.58 -5.43
C ALA A 79 26.16 -6.13 -5.85
N ASP A 80 25.72 -5.94 -7.10
CA ASP A 80 25.44 -4.61 -7.66
C ASP A 80 24.14 -4.04 -7.08
N VAL A 81 23.12 -4.89 -6.91
CA VAL A 81 21.83 -4.53 -6.33
C VAL A 81 21.34 -5.66 -5.44
N LEU A 82 20.88 -5.31 -4.25
CA LEU A 82 20.17 -6.20 -3.33
C LEU A 82 18.90 -5.51 -2.87
N SER A 83 17.73 -5.97 -3.31
CA SER A 83 16.43 -5.47 -2.87
C SER A 83 15.59 -6.60 -2.29
N SER A 84 14.87 -6.32 -1.21
CA SER A 84 13.81 -7.18 -0.69
C SER A 84 12.53 -6.40 -0.48
N ARG A 85 11.41 -7.11 -0.61
CA ARG A 85 10.07 -6.62 -0.30
C ARG A 85 9.33 -7.68 0.50
N ALA A 86 8.77 -7.26 1.63
CA ALA A 86 7.88 -8.06 2.47
C ALA A 86 6.51 -7.39 2.50
N GLU A 87 5.45 -8.19 2.43
CA GLU A 87 4.10 -7.69 2.51
C GLU A 87 3.18 -8.64 3.25
N ALA A 88 2.42 -8.11 4.20
CA ALA A 88 1.32 -8.78 4.87
C ALA A 88 0.01 -8.02 4.60
N ARG A 89 -1.09 -8.74 4.38
CA ARG A 89 -2.40 -8.19 3.99
C ARG A 89 -3.55 -8.84 4.75
N CYS A 90 -4.56 -8.05 5.05
CA CYS A 90 -5.87 -8.55 5.42
C CYS A 90 -6.75 -8.74 4.19
N ASP A 91 -7.46 -9.86 4.16
CA ASP A 91 -8.67 -10.00 3.37
C ASP A 91 -9.86 -9.38 4.12
N GLY A 92 -10.97 -9.16 3.40
CA GLY A 92 -12.17 -8.58 4.01
C GLY A 92 -12.80 -9.47 5.09
N THR A 93 -12.58 -10.77 5.05
CA THR A 93 -13.17 -11.72 6.01
C THR A 93 -12.41 -11.83 7.33
N GLY A 94 -11.32 -11.07 7.48
CA GLY A 94 -10.44 -11.10 8.64
C GLY A 94 -9.34 -12.16 8.54
N GLY A 95 -9.18 -12.81 7.38
CA GLY A 95 -8.03 -13.65 7.09
C GLY A 95 -6.80 -12.81 6.77
N ALA A 96 -5.65 -13.32 7.18
CA ALA A 96 -4.36 -12.69 6.90
C ALA A 96 -3.58 -13.50 5.86
N SER A 97 -2.78 -12.82 5.06
CA SER A 97 -1.84 -13.44 4.11
C SER A 97 -0.53 -12.66 4.09
N ALA A 98 0.57 -13.33 3.77
CA ALA A 98 1.86 -12.69 3.59
C ALA A 98 2.55 -13.19 2.32
N SER A 99 3.36 -12.33 1.70
CA SER A 99 4.10 -12.62 0.48
C SER A 99 5.41 -11.81 0.45
N GLY A 100 6.41 -12.35 -0.23
CA GLY A 100 7.75 -11.79 -0.26
C GLY A 100 8.44 -11.98 -1.60
N SER A 101 9.38 -11.09 -1.91
CA SER A 101 10.23 -11.19 -3.09
C SER A 101 11.55 -10.47 -2.88
N SER A 102 12.58 -10.85 -3.63
CA SER A 102 13.83 -10.12 -3.72
C SER A 102 14.32 -9.98 -5.16
N GLU A 103 15.15 -8.96 -5.39
CA GLU A 103 15.88 -8.73 -6.63
C GLU A 103 17.38 -8.64 -6.31
N ILE A 104 18.18 -9.46 -6.99
CA ILE A 104 19.62 -9.54 -6.79
C ILE A 104 20.30 -9.50 -8.15
N LEU A 105 21.20 -8.54 -8.34
CA LEU A 105 22.01 -8.40 -9.54
C LEU A 105 23.50 -8.47 -9.20
N GLY A 106 24.29 -9.08 -10.08
CA GLY A 106 25.75 -9.09 -9.97
C GLY A 106 26.31 -9.87 -8.78
N LEU A 107 25.59 -10.86 -8.23
CA LEU A 107 26.07 -11.61 -7.07
C LEU A 107 27.34 -12.42 -7.39
N VAL A 108 28.42 -12.12 -6.67
CA VAL A 108 29.72 -12.76 -6.80
C VAL A 108 30.23 -13.17 -5.42
N VAL A 109 30.67 -14.42 -5.28
CA VAL A 109 31.29 -14.96 -4.05
C VAL A 109 32.70 -15.43 -4.39
N ASN A 110 33.71 -14.85 -3.75
CA ASN A 110 35.14 -15.15 -3.99
C ASN A 110 35.51 -15.14 -5.49
N GLY A 111 34.96 -14.19 -6.26
CA GLY A 111 35.21 -14.07 -7.70
C GLY A 111 34.38 -15.02 -8.59
N ARG A 112 33.57 -15.91 -8.00
CA ARG A 112 32.63 -16.76 -8.73
C ARG A 112 31.26 -16.11 -8.80
N ALA A 113 30.78 -15.87 -10.02
CA ALA A 113 29.41 -15.42 -10.25
C ALA A 113 28.40 -16.51 -9.83
N ILE A 114 27.35 -16.09 -9.13
CA ILE A 114 26.25 -16.94 -8.69
C ILE A 114 25.03 -16.64 -9.55
N THR A 115 24.38 -17.68 -10.07
CA THR A 115 23.14 -17.53 -10.83
C THR A 115 21.97 -17.43 -9.86
N VAL A 116 21.20 -16.35 -9.92
CA VAL A 116 20.01 -16.13 -9.10
C VAL A 116 18.80 -16.69 -9.84
N SER A 117 18.10 -17.68 -9.27
CA SER A 117 16.93 -18.31 -9.92
C SER A 117 15.65 -17.49 -9.76
N GLY A 118 15.56 -16.68 -8.70
CA GLY A 118 14.36 -15.97 -8.28
C GLY A 118 13.44 -16.79 -7.37
N ASP A 119 13.71 -18.10 -7.20
CA ASP A 119 12.95 -18.94 -6.30
C ASP A 119 13.22 -18.57 -4.83
N PRO A 120 12.24 -18.69 -3.93
CA PRO A 120 12.47 -18.52 -2.50
C PRO A 120 13.49 -19.53 -1.97
N ASN A 121 14.34 -19.06 -1.05
CA ASN A 121 15.31 -19.86 -0.29
C ASN A 121 16.33 -20.63 -1.14
N GLN A 122 16.72 -20.09 -2.30
CA GLN A 122 17.83 -20.65 -3.08
C GLN A 122 19.09 -20.70 -2.21
N THR A 123 19.66 -21.88 -2.04
CA THR A 123 20.83 -22.09 -1.17
C THR A 123 22.02 -22.56 -1.99
N GLU A 124 23.14 -21.85 -1.85
CA GLU A 124 24.43 -22.21 -2.42
C GLU A 124 25.46 -22.43 -1.31
N THR A 125 26.41 -23.34 -1.54
CA THR A 125 27.57 -23.52 -0.65
C THR A 125 28.85 -23.49 -1.45
N ILE A 126 29.73 -22.54 -1.11
CA ILE A 126 31.00 -22.31 -1.79
C ILE A 126 32.09 -22.24 -0.72
N ASP A 127 33.02 -23.20 -0.71
CA ASP A 127 34.22 -23.20 0.15
C ASP A 127 33.94 -22.94 1.65
N GLY A 128 32.83 -23.48 2.18
CA GLY A 128 32.43 -23.31 3.59
C GLY A 128 31.61 -22.05 3.88
N ILE A 129 31.27 -21.28 2.84
CA ILE A 129 30.32 -20.17 2.87
C ILE A 129 28.96 -20.71 2.43
N LYS A 130 27.95 -20.58 3.30
CA LYS A 130 26.55 -20.80 2.93
C LYS A 130 25.95 -19.46 2.53
N VAL A 131 25.32 -19.41 1.36
CA VAL A 131 24.60 -18.25 0.86
C VAL A 131 23.16 -18.66 0.61
N VAL A 132 22.22 -17.99 1.26
CA VAL A 132 20.78 -18.13 1.00
C VAL A 132 20.30 -16.85 0.32
N ILE A 133 19.73 -17.01 -0.87
CA ILE A 133 19.22 -15.93 -1.73
C ILE A 133 17.70 -15.97 -1.68
N ASN A 134 17.07 -14.80 -1.64
CA ASN A 134 15.61 -14.70 -1.49
C ASN A 134 15.14 -15.53 -0.29
N GLU A 135 15.82 -15.40 0.85
CA GLU A 135 15.45 -16.15 2.05
C GLU A 135 14.11 -15.61 2.56
N GLN A 136 13.11 -16.49 2.59
CA GLN A 136 11.76 -16.16 3.04
C GLN A 136 11.38 -17.08 4.18
N SER A 137 11.06 -16.48 5.31
CA SER A 137 10.51 -17.16 6.48
C SER A 137 9.31 -16.38 6.97
N GLY A 138 8.22 -17.06 7.28
CA GLY A 138 7.02 -16.40 7.76
C GLY A 138 6.00 -17.42 8.24
N SER A 139 4.93 -16.91 8.83
CA SER A 139 3.82 -17.72 9.27
C SER A 139 2.49 -17.08 8.91
N THR A 140 1.45 -17.90 8.81
CA THR A 140 0.08 -17.42 8.66
C THR A 140 -0.79 -18.30 9.54
N SER A 141 -1.52 -17.67 10.46
CA SER A 141 -2.41 -18.36 11.38
C SER A 141 -3.66 -17.53 11.67
N GLY A 142 -4.81 -18.02 11.22
CA GLY A 142 -6.09 -17.34 11.38
C GLY A 142 -6.05 -15.92 10.82
N ASN A 143 -6.07 -14.95 11.73
CA ASN A 143 -6.09 -13.53 11.44
C ASN A 143 -4.71 -12.86 11.52
N GLY A 144 -3.63 -13.61 11.75
CA GLY A 144 -2.26 -13.09 11.78
C GLY A 144 -1.43 -13.65 10.63
N ALA A 145 -0.64 -12.80 9.99
CA ALA A 145 0.39 -13.24 9.06
C ALA A 145 1.65 -12.40 9.23
N ASP A 146 2.81 -13.04 9.13
CA ASP A 146 4.11 -12.40 9.16
C ASP A 146 5.01 -12.99 8.06
N ILE A 147 5.94 -12.17 7.58
CA ILE A 147 7.01 -12.61 6.71
C ILE A 147 8.24 -11.74 6.88
N THR A 148 9.39 -12.39 6.94
CA THR A 148 10.71 -11.79 6.78
C THR A 148 11.30 -12.25 5.46
N VAL A 149 11.82 -11.29 4.69
CA VAL A 149 12.52 -11.52 3.43
C VAL A 149 13.90 -10.91 3.52
N ASN A 150 14.92 -11.76 3.40
CA ASN A 150 16.31 -11.32 3.25
C ASN A 150 16.71 -11.50 1.79
N ALA A 151 17.19 -10.44 1.14
CA ALA A 151 17.69 -10.57 -0.22
C ALA A 151 18.90 -11.52 -0.25
N LEU A 152 19.79 -11.38 0.73
CA LEU A 152 21.00 -12.18 0.88
C LEU A 152 21.27 -12.48 2.37
N HIS A 153 21.47 -13.76 2.70
CA HIS A 153 21.93 -14.23 4.00
C HIS A 153 23.19 -15.09 3.82
N VAL A 154 24.30 -14.65 4.41
CA VAL A 154 25.61 -15.29 4.31
C VAL A 154 26.05 -15.78 5.68
N THR A 155 26.32 -17.07 5.78
CA THR A 155 26.94 -17.67 6.96
C THR A 155 28.30 -18.23 6.58
N VAL A 156 29.36 -17.80 7.27
CA VAL A 156 30.71 -18.36 7.12
C VAL A 156 31.01 -19.23 8.32
N SER A 157 31.38 -20.48 8.08
CA SER A 157 31.71 -21.44 9.15
C SER A 157 33.03 -22.16 8.88
N ASN A 158 33.75 -22.47 9.95
CA ASN A 158 34.91 -23.34 9.91
C ASN A 158 34.59 -24.64 10.66
N PRO A 159 34.83 -25.83 10.07
CA PRO A 159 34.51 -27.11 10.70
C PRO A 159 35.17 -27.34 12.07
N LEU A 160 36.28 -26.66 12.36
CA LEU A 160 37.05 -26.81 13.60
C LEU A 160 36.67 -25.77 14.66
N THR A 161 36.29 -24.55 14.24
CA THR A 161 36.06 -23.42 15.17
C THR A 161 34.61 -22.94 15.22
N GLY A 162 33.72 -23.49 14.40
CA GLY A 162 32.31 -23.11 14.33
C GLY A 162 32.06 -21.89 13.43
N GLN A 163 30.93 -21.21 13.66
CA GLN A 163 30.51 -20.05 12.88
C GLN A 163 31.44 -18.86 13.10
N LEU A 164 31.91 -18.28 12.00
CA LEU A 164 32.83 -17.14 11.98
C LEU A 164 32.13 -15.82 11.67
N ALA A 165 31.10 -15.86 10.81
CA ALA A 165 30.32 -14.68 10.45
C ALA A 165 28.89 -15.06 10.08
N ASP A 166 27.98 -14.12 10.32
CA ASP A 166 26.55 -14.19 10.00
C ASP A 166 26.10 -12.81 9.52
N VAL A 167 25.70 -12.71 8.25
CA VAL A 167 25.43 -11.43 7.61
C VAL A 167 24.14 -11.49 6.82
N VAL A 168 23.27 -10.53 7.08
CA VAL A 168 22.00 -10.32 6.38
C VAL A 168 22.04 -8.95 5.71
N ILE A 169 21.76 -8.91 4.41
CA ILE A 169 21.70 -7.67 3.62
C ILE A 169 20.32 -7.55 2.98
N SER A 170 19.77 -6.33 3.05
CA SER A 170 18.42 -5.99 2.60
C SER A 170 17.38 -6.92 3.22
N SER A 171 17.23 -6.83 4.54
CA SER A 171 16.13 -7.47 5.28
C SER A 171 14.89 -6.56 5.32
N SER A 172 13.73 -7.14 4.99
CA SER A 172 12.41 -6.54 5.10
C SER A 172 11.50 -7.45 5.91
N HIS A 173 10.75 -6.88 6.86
CA HIS A 173 9.78 -7.61 7.68
C HIS A 173 8.41 -6.94 7.59
N ALA A 174 7.37 -7.73 7.38
CA ALA A 174 6.00 -7.28 7.43
C ALA A 174 5.17 -8.28 8.22
N ASP A 175 4.44 -7.79 9.20
CA ASP A 175 3.42 -8.53 9.92
C ASP A 175 2.10 -7.75 9.92
N ILE A 176 1.01 -8.49 10.08
CA ILE A 176 -0.33 -7.93 10.21
C ILE A 176 -1.17 -8.80 11.14
N ALA A 177 -1.94 -8.14 11.99
CA ALA A 177 -3.03 -8.76 12.73
C ALA A 177 -4.34 -8.17 12.22
N CYS A 178 -5.09 -8.98 11.50
CA CYS A 178 -6.40 -8.65 10.98
C CYS A 178 -7.42 -8.77 12.11
N ALA A 179 -8.25 -7.75 12.30
CA ALA A 179 -9.51 -8.00 12.97
C ALA A 179 -10.47 -8.63 11.96
N ALA A 180 -11.34 -9.53 12.40
CA ALA A 180 -12.60 -9.72 11.69
C ALA A 180 -13.22 -8.32 11.55
N CYS A 181 -13.51 -7.92 10.31
CA CYS A 181 -14.02 -6.59 10.03
C CYS A 181 -15.24 -6.36 10.94
N SER A 182 -15.12 -5.45 11.91
CA SER A 182 -16.33 -4.91 12.52
C SER A 182 -16.98 -4.05 11.43
N SER A 183 -18.29 -4.22 11.23
CA SER A 183 -19.02 -3.63 10.10
C SER A 183 -18.49 -2.23 9.76
N PRO A 184 -18.18 -1.93 8.49
CA PRO A 184 -17.52 -0.68 8.13
C PRO A 184 -18.19 0.50 8.82
N VAL A 185 -17.38 1.41 9.38
CA VAL A 185 -17.88 2.66 9.97
C VAL A 185 -18.37 3.55 8.84
N GLY A 186 -19.55 3.22 8.33
CA GLY A 186 -20.20 3.91 7.23
C GLY A 186 -19.85 3.38 5.86
N ASP A 187 -20.89 3.24 5.04
CA ASP A 187 -20.82 3.29 3.59
C ASP A 187 -21.12 4.74 3.19
N PHE A 188 -20.22 5.40 2.48
CA PHE A 188 -20.44 6.75 1.94
C PHE A 188 -19.79 6.94 0.56
N VAL A 189 -20.29 7.92 -0.20
CA VAL A 189 -19.73 8.36 -1.47
C VAL A 189 -19.40 9.83 -1.38
N THR A 190 -18.32 10.23 -2.04
CA THR A 190 -18.07 11.63 -2.37
C THR A 190 -17.88 11.77 -3.87
N GLY A 191 -18.14 12.95 -4.40
CA GLY A 191 -17.93 13.19 -5.81
C GLY A 191 -18.19 14.61 -6.21
N GLY A 192 -17.56 15.02 -7.30
CA GLY A 192 -17.74 16.34 -7.85
C GLY A 192 -17.28 16.38 -9.29
N GLY A 193 -17.94 17.20 -10.09
CA GLY A 193 -17.68 17.22 -11.52
C GLY A 193 -18.74 17.94 -12.31
N TRP A 194 -18.84 17.57 -13.58
CA TRP A 194 -19.88 18.05 -14.46
C TRP A 194 -20.29 17.00 -15.51
N ILE A 195 -21.55 17.11 -15.90
CA ILE A 195 -22.15 16.42 -17.05
C ILE A 195 -22.68 17.47 -18.04
N THR A 196 -23.02 17.07 -19.26
CA THR A 196 -23.84 17.90 -20.13
C THR A 196 -25.29 17.83 -19.64
N GLY A 197 -25.84 18.95 -19.19
CA GLY A 197 -27.21 19.03 -18.69
C GLY A 197 -28.27 18.96 -19.81
N PRO A 198 -29.54 18.74 -19.46
CA PRO A 198 -30.67 18.77 -20.41
C PRO A 198 -30.81 20.11 -21.14
N SER A 199 -30.33 21.19 -20.53
CA SER A 199 -30.28 22.52 -21.15
C SER A 199 -29.29 22.60 -22.33
N GLY A 200 -28.45 21.59 -22.52
CA GLY A 200 -27.28 21.59 -23.39
C GLY A 200 -26.05 22.29 -22.80
N GLY A 201 -26.19 22.92 -21.62
CA GLY A 201 -25.11 23.58 -20.88
C GLY A 201 -24.30 22.63 -20.01
N ARG A 202 -23.20 23.16 -19.44
CA ARG A 202 -22.44 22.45 -18.41
C ARG A 202 -23.25 22.43 -17.12
N ALA A 203 -23.50 21.24 -16.59
CA ALA A 203 -24.14 21.05 -15.30
C ALA A 203 -23.12 20.58 -14.26
N ASN A 204 -22.76 21.46 -13.34
CA ASN A 204 -21.78 21.21 -12.28
C ASN A 204 -22.47 20.63 -11.04
N PHE A 205 -21.81 19.69 -10.38
CA PHE A 205 -22.31 19.13 -9.13
C PHE A 205 -21.18 18.87 -8.12
N ALA A 206 -21.58 18.85 -6.86
CA ALA A 206 -20.84 18.27 -5.74
C ALA A 206 -21.82 17.45 -4.90
N VAL A 207 -21.43 16.25 -4.55
CA VAL A 207 -22.28 15.31 -3.83
C VAL A 207 -21.47 14.56 -2.79
N ALA A 208 -22.05 14.42 -1.61
CA ALA A 208 -21.63 13.42 -0.64
C ALA A 208 -22.86 12.80 0.00
N GLY A 209 -22.81 11.51 0.31
CA GLY A 209 -23.93 10.83 0.97
C GLY A 209 -23.44 9.54 1.62
N GLY A 210 -23.96 9.22 2.80
CA GLY A 210 -23.60 8.00 3.47
C GLY A 210 -24.17 7.85 4.87
N MET A 211 -23.72 6.80 5.55
CA MET A 211 -24.02 6.53 6.96
C MET A 211 -22.81 6.90 7.81
N LYS A 212 -22.95 7.81 8.79
CA LYS A 212 -21.90 8.16 9.74
C LYS A 212 -22.42 8.05 11.16
N ASN A 213 -21.76 7.25 12.01
CA ASN A 213 -22.18 7.00 13.40
C ASN A 213 -23.66 6.58 13.55
N GLY A 214 -24.18 5.78 12.61
CA GLY A 214 -25.57 5.33 12.60
C GLY A 214 -26.60 6.35 12.09
N GLY A 215 -26.17 7.54 11.67
CA GLY A 215 -27.04 8.57 11.09
C GLY A 215 -26.73 8.86 9.61
N LEU A 216 -27.74 9.33 8.88
CA LEU A 216 -27.56 9.82 7.51
C LEU A 216 -26.71 11.09 7.51
N TRP A 217 -25.76 11.15 6.58
CA TRP A 217 -24.85 12.27 6.39
C TRP A 217 -24.67 12.55 4.91
N GLY A 218 -24.53 13.82 4.53
CA GLY A 218 -24.25 14.18 3.14
C GLY A 218 -24.75 15.57 2.76
N HIS A 219 -24.57 15.90 1.49
CA HIS A 219 -25.05 17.11 0.86
C HIS A 219 -25.15 16.94 -0.66
N LEU A 220 -25.92 17.82 -1.29
CA LEU A 220 -25.96 17.99 -2.74
C LEU A 220 -25.78 19.48 -3.06
N THR A 221 -24.98 19.79 -4.08
CA THR A 221 -25.03 21.07 -4.78
C THR A 221 -25.04 20.78 -6.27
N TYR A 222 -25.94 21.42 -7.01
CA TYR A 222 -26.05 21.26 -8.46
C TYR A 222 -26.42 22.59 -9.12
N ILE A 223 -25.77 22.91 -10.24
CA ILE A 223 -26.07 24.09 -11.06
C ILE A 223 -26.00 23.67 -12.51
N ASP A 224 -27.11 23.78 -13.24
CA ASP A 224 -27.10 23.74 -14.70
C ASP A 224 -26.95 25.17 -15.25
N HIS A 225 -25.85 25.42 -15.97
CA HIS A 225 -25.52 26.74 -16.50
C HIS A 225 -26.25 27.11 -17.81
N GLY A 226 -27.01 26.21 -18.41
CA GLY A 226 -27.79 26.52 -19.60
C GLY A 226 -29.07 27.33 -19.31
N ALA A 227 -29.70 27.84 -20.36
CA ALA A 227 -30.92 28.62 -20.22
C ALA A 227 -32.04 27.77 -19.59
N GLY A 228 -32.59 28.23 -18.46
CA GLY A 228 -33.62 27.50 -17.71
C GLY A 228 -33.09 26.35 -16.84
N GLY A 229 -31.77 26.22 -16.67
CA GLY A 229 -31.15 25.26 -15.77
C GLY A 229 -31.35 25.63 -14.28
N PRO A 230 -31.66 24.67 -13.39
CA PRO A 230 -31.92 24.96 -11.98
C PRO A 230 -30.63 25.13 -11.16
N LYS A 231 -30.74 25.86 -10.06
CA LYS A 231 -29.79 25.85 -8.95
C LYS A 231 -30.38 25.06 -7.78
N VAL A 232 -29.63 24.09 -7.29
CA VAL A 232 -30.07 23.18 -6.25
C VAL A 232 -29.06 23.14 -5.11
N LYS A 233 -29.55 23.28 -3.90
CA LYS A 233 -28.79 23.04 -2.67
C LYS A 233 -29.55 22.06 -1.78
N GLY A 234 -28.96 20.89 -1.52
CA GLY A 234 -29.46 19.94 -0.54
C GLY A 234 -29.51 20.56 0.85
N THR A 235 -30.64 20.37 1.53
CA THR A 235 -30.90 20.83 2.90
C THR A 235 -30.94 19.70 3.92
N GLY A 236 -30.97 18.45 3.45
CA GLY A 236 -30.88 17.25 4.27
C GLY A 236 -30.70 15.99 3.43
N VAL A 237 -30.38 14.88 4.08
CA VAL A 237 -30.35 13.53 3.50
C VAL A 237 -31.41 12.70 4.20
N THR A 238 -32.30 12.09 3.42
CA THR A 238 -33.43 11.29 3.92
C THR A 238 -33.30 9.82 3.58
N ALA A 239 -32.48 9.45 2.60
CA ALA A 239 -32.13 8.06 2.33
C ALA A 239 -30.72 7.93 1.73
N TYR A 240 -30.09 6.80 2.02
CA TYR A 240 -28.83 6.37 1.42
C TYR A 240 -28.87 4.86 1.20
N ARG A 241 -28.49 4.38 0.01
CA ARG A 241 -28.49 2.95 -0.36
C ARG A 241 -27.32 2.69 -1.31
N GLY A 242 -26.65 1.54 -1.18
CA GLY A 242 -25.54 1.16 -2.06
C GLY A 242 -25.69 -0.20 -2.69
N THR A 243 -25.18 -0.36 -3.91
CA THR A 243 -25.09 -1.65 -4.62
C THR A 243 -23.89 -1.63 -5.56
N GLY A 244 -22.93 -2.54 -5.37
CA GLY A 244 -21.70 -2.58 -6.17
C GLY A 244 -20.98 -1.23 -6.17
N THR A 245 -20.70 -0.71 -7.36
CA THR A 245 -20.09 0.60 -7.58
C THR A 245 -21.06 1.79 -7.49
N SER A 246 -22.35 1.55 -7.25
CA SER A 246 -23.39 2.58 -7.28
C SER A 246 -23.88 2.97 -5.89
N ARG A 247 -24.21 4.26 -5.69
CA ARG A 247 -24.89 4.79 -4.51
C ARG A 247 -26.08 5.65 -4.90
N HIS A 248 -27.16 5.47 -4.16
CA HIS A 248 -28.40 6.21 -4.26
C HIS A 248 -28.59 7.09 -3.02
N ILE A 249 -28.85 8.38 -3.23
CA ILE A 249 -29.03 9.38 -2.18
C ILE A 249 -30.36 10.11 -2.42
N GLU A 250 -31.23 10.15 -1.41
CA GLU A 250 -32.42 11.01 -1.42
C GLU A 250 -32.30 12.08 -0.35
N GLY A 251 -32.92 13.24 -0.58
CA GLY A 251 -32.96 14.29 0.42
C GLY A 251 -33.91 15.44 0.10
N THR A 252 -33.99 16.37 1.03
CA THR A 252 -34.69 17.65 0.84
C THR A 252 -33.73 18.66 0.19
N ALA A 253 -34.25 19.57 -0.62
CA ALA A 253 -33.45 20.60 -1.28
C ALA A 253 -34.19 21.94 -1.35
N ASP A 254 -33.40 23.00 -1.50
CA ASP A 254 -33.80 24.26 -2.10
C ASP A 254 -33.54 24.19 -3.61
N ILE A 255 -34.57 24.42 -4.42
CA ILE A 255 -34.53 24.41 -5.88
C ILE A 255 -34.97 25.81 -6.34
N ASP A 256 -34.02 26.64 -6.75
CA ASP A 256 -34.23 28.04 -7.14
C ASP A 256 -34.99 28.87 -6.08
N GLY A 257 -34.75 28.62 -4.79
CA GLY A 257 -35.41 29.30 -3.68
C GLY A 257 -36.74 28.67 -3.23
N ALA A 258 -37.18 27.57 -3.87
CA ALA A 258 -38.36 26.81 -3.47
C ALA A 258 -37.99 25.48 -2.81
N SER A 259 -38.71 25.08 -1.77
CA SER A 259 -38.50 23.78 -1.11
C SER A 259 -38.92 22.62 -2.03
N GLY A 260 -38.13 21.56 -2.06
CA GLY A 260 -38.38 20.35 -2.83
C GLY A 260 -37.56 19.16 -2.35
N THR A 261 -37.49 18.11 -3.16
CA THR A 261 -36.68 16.92 -2.90
C THR A 261 -35.80 16.55 -4.10
N TYR A 262 -34.74 15.80 -3.82
CA TYR A 262 -33.85 15.25 -4.82
C TYR A 262 -33.66 13.74 -4.62
N ALA A 263 -33.37 13.04 -5.71
CA ALA A 263 -32.80 11.72 -5.74
C ALA A 263 -31.58 11.75 -6.66
N VAL A 264 -30.44 11.25 -6.18
CA VAL A 264 -29.18 11.20 -6.91
C VAL A 264 -28.68 9.77 -6.96
N ASP A 265 -28.31 9.32 -8.15
CA ASP A 265 -27.56 8.07 -8.36
C ASP A 265 -26.16 8.43 -8.86
N VAL A 266 -25.14 7.87 -8.22
CA VAL A 266 -23.74 7.98 -8.65
C VAL A 266 -23.13 6.59 -8.76
N ALA A 267 -22.20 6.41 -9.69
CA ALA A 267 -21.38 5.20 -9.74
C ALA A 267 -19.91 5.53 -10.02
N ASP A 268 -19.03 4.87 -9.27
CA ASP A 268 -17.57 4.90 -9.41
C ASP A 268 -17.13 3.71 -10.28
N ASN A 269 -16.82 3.95 -11.55
CA ASN A 269 -16.52 2.89 -12.51
C ASN A 269 -15.03 2.88 -12.89
N GLY A 270 -14.17 3.30 -11.96
CA GLY A 270 -12.73 3.19 -12.02
C GLY A 270 -12.02 4.46 -12.48
N GLU A 271 -10.73 4.52 -12.15
CA GLU A 271 -9.89 5.69 -12.36
C GLU A 271 -9.16 5.70 -13.73
N PRO A 272 -9.08 6.86 -14.42
CA PRO A 272 -9.62 8.17 -14.01
C PRO A 272 -11.15 8.23 -14.22
N GLY A 273 -11.87 8.98 -13.38
CA GLY A 273 -13.35 9.03 -13.26
C GLY A 273 -14.20 9.46 -14.47
N ARG A 274 -13.69 9.33 -15.69
CA ARG A 274 -14.45 9.53 -16.94
C ARG A 274 -15.53 8.46 -17.15
N ASN A 275 -15.35 7.29 -16.56
CA ASN A 275 -16.34 6.22 -16.61
C ASN A 275 -17.40 6.34 -15.51
N ASP A 276 -17.19 7.27 -14.57
CA ASP A 276 -18.14 7.51 -13.50
C ASP A 276 -19.42 8.13 -14.03
N THR A 277 -20.51 7.87 -13.32
CA THR A 277 -21.83 8.36 -13.71
C THR A 277 -22.46 9.19 -12.60
N PHE A 278 -23.24 10.18 -13.01
CA PHE A 278 -24.08 10.99 -12.14
C PHE A 278 -25.47 11.11 -12.76
N SER A 279 -26.50 10.93 -11.95
CA SER A 279 -27.90 11.11 -12.30
C SER A 279 -28.61 11.86 -11.19
N LEU A 280 -29.46 12.81 -11.54
CA LEU A 280 -30.24 13.66 -10.64
C LEU A 280 -31.70 13.66 -11.10
N LYS A 281 -32.61 13.49 -10.14
CA LYS A 281 -34.06 13.70 -10.29
C LYS A 281 -34.54 14.65 -9.20
N LEU A 282 -35.27 15.69 -9.59
CA LEU A 282 -35.87 16.67 -8.69
C LEU A 282 -37.39 16.50 -8.62
N SER A 283 -37.99 16.94 -7.50
CA SER A 283 -39.44 16.90 -7.29
C SER A 283 -40.25 17.75 -8.27
N ASN A 284 -39.63 18.76 -8.91
CA ASN A 284 -40.26 19.60 -9.93
C ASN A 284 -40.28 18.96 -11.33
N GLY A 285 -39.82 17.71 -11.47
CA GLY A 285 -39.79 16.97 -12.74
C GLY A 285 -38.50 17.12 -13.55
N TYR A 286 -37.55 17.96 -13.11
CA TYR A 286 -36.24 18.07 -13.76
C TYR A 286 -35.40 16.79 -13.54
N THR A 287 -34.80 16.28 -14.62
CA THR A 287 -33.88 15.14 -14.56
C THR A 287 -32.64 15.40 -15.40
N ALA A 288 -31.46 15.05 -14.89
CA ALA A 288 -30.19 15.16 -15.60
C ALA A 288 -29.35 13.90 -15.34
N SER A 289 -28.73 13.32 -16.37
CA SER A 289 -27.88 12.16 -16.20
C SER A 289 -26.79 12.07 -17.27
N GLY A 290 -25.68 11.43 -16.94
CA GLY A 290 -24.62 11.13 -17.90
C GLY A 290 -23.32 10.66 -17.26
N ASN A 291 -22.37 10.28 -18.11
CA ASN A 291 -20.98 10.10 -17.72
C ASN A 291 -20.34 11.45 -17.36
N LEU A 292 -19.38 11.43 -16.45
CA LEU A 292 -18.64 12.64 -16.10
C LEU A 292 -17.80 13.11 -17.28
N ALA A 293 -18.08 14.32 -17.75
CA ALA A 293 -17.24 15.00 -18.74
C ALA A 293 -16.05 15.74 -18.09
N GLY A 294 -16.03 15.78 -16.75
CA GLY A 294 -14.86 16.07 -15.92
C GLY A 294 -15.23 16.01 -14.44
N GLY A 295 -14.30 15.56 -13.60
CA GLY A 295 -14.56 15.27 -12.18
C GLY A 295 -14.25 13.82 -11.81
N ASN A 296 -14.71 13.40 -10.64
CA ASN A 296 -14.53 12.05 -10.10
C ASN A 296 -15.64 11.74 -9.09
N ILE A 297 -16.09 10.48 -9.06
CA ILE A 297 -16.85 9.87 -7.96
C ILE A 297 -15.88 8.95 -7.21
N GLN A 298 -15.97 8.94 -5.89
CA GLN A 298 -15.17 8.06 -5.04
C GLN A 298 -16.08 7.40 -4.03
N LEU A 299 -16.10 6.08 -4.06
CA LEU A 299 -16.72 5.30 -3.00
C LEU A 299 -15.78 5.19 -1.80
N HIS A 300 -16.34 5.46 -0.63
CA HIS A 300 -15.67 5.37 0.65
C HIS A 300 -16.53 4.50 1.55
N GLY A 301 -16.26 3.20 1.47
CA GLY A 301 -17.07 2.19 2.10
C GLY A 301 -16.67 0.90 1.45
N GLU A 302 -16.11 0.00 2.24
CA GLU A 302 -15.73 -1.32 1.75
C GLU A 302 -16.97 -1.97 1.13
N ALA A 303 -16.78 -2.56 -0.05
CA ALA A 303 -17.63 -3.64 -0.48
C ALA A 303 -17.84 -4.58 0.71
N PRO A 304 -19.06 -5.09 0.98
CA PRO A 304 -19.21 -6.11 1.99
C PRO A 304 -18.15 -7.16 1.75
N CYS A 305 -17.35 -7.42 2.76
CA CYS A 305 -16.56 -8.61 2.83
C CYS A 305 -17.53 -9.77 2.56
N PRO A 306 -17.30 -10.60 1.54
CA PRO A 306 -18.22 -11.68 1.20
C PRO A 306 -18.43 -12.64 2.37
#